data_AF-A0A934KL24-F1
#
_entry.id   AF-A0A934KL24-F1
#
_cell.length_a   1.000
_cell.length_b   1.000
_cell.length_c   1.000
_cell.angle_alpha   90.00
_cell.angle_beta   90.00
_cell.angle_gamma   90.00
#
_symmetry.space_group_name_H-M   'P 1'
#
loop_
_entity.id
_entity.type
_entity.pdbx_description
1 polymer ?
#
loop_
_entity_poly.entity_id
_entity_poly.type
_entity_poly.pdbx_seq_one_letter_code
_entity_poly.pdbx_strand_id
1 'polypeptide(L)'
;MMRSSSPRRRELAERPSTHGAGGRAILVIGDDQELATALRDRLDRAYVTVLEVRPGEEDEAVAACHPWPWMVVGGTARIIADVVDRLGRAPVLVIWQGAQPPCLPAHTVAGRSFAHIARSIEAALAGEAAGMTLDVGDGLSMPDGAHASCPALEALVASHPRPVFAPWWRFHSATRTLAAHGMPLRPAQLSGAGVALVSAEGG
;
A
#
# COMPACT_ATOMS: atom_id res chain seq x y z
N MET A 1 65.04 -9.00 13.63
CA MET A 1 64.12 -8.54 14.70
C MET A 1 63.66 -7.13 14.32
N MET A 2 62.52 -6.98 13.66
CA MET A 2 61.77 -5.72 13.53
C MET A 2 60.43 -6.08 12.87
N ARG A 3 59.36 -6.06 13.67
CA ARG A 3 57.98 -6.34 13.25
C ARG A 3 57.40 -5.02 12.75
N SER A 4 57.10 -4.93 11.45
CA SER A 4 56.34 -3.80 10.90
C SER A 4 54.86 -4.17 10.90
N SER A 5 54.17 -3.67 11.91
CA SER A 5 52.74 -3.86 12.15
C SER A 5 51.94 -2.97 11.21
N SER A 6 51.26 -3.57 10.23
CA SER A 6 50.29 -2.89 9.38
C SER A 6 49.02 -2.52 10.19
N PRO A 7 48.54 -1.27 10.14
CA PRO A 7 47.34 -0.89 10.86
C PRO A 7 46.07 -1.31 10.09
N ARG A 8 45.31 -2.17 10.75
CA ARG A 8 43.84 -2.27 10.79
C ARG A 8 43.09 -1.74 9.55
N ARG A 9 42.64 -2.68 8.70
CA ARG A 9 41.38 -2.56 7.95
C ARG A 9 40.29 -2.13 8.94
N ARG A 10 39.89 -0.86 8.88
CA ARG A 10 38.58 -0.45 9.40
C ARG A 10 37.55 -1.12 8.50
N GLU A 11 36.76 -2.00 9.10
CA GLU A 11 35.43 -2.35 8.60
C GLU A 11 34.74 -1.05 8.16
N LEU A 12 34.49 -0.93 6.85
CA LEU A 12 33.32 -0.20 6.43
C LEU A 12 32.16 -0.97 7.04
N ALA A 13 31.59 -0.42 8.12
CA ALA A 13 30.21 -0.70 8.46
C ALA A 13 29.42 -0.50 7.17
N GLU A 14 28.87 -1.59 6.64
CA GLU A 14 27.84 -1.54 5.62
C GLU A 14 26.76 -0.62 6.17
N ARG A 15 26.73 0.60 5.64
CA ARG A 15 25.59 1.47 5.81
C ARG A 15 24.40 0.67 5.26
N PRO A 16 23.31 0.49 6.02
CA PRO A 16 22.12 -0.14 5.47
C PRO A 16 21.79 0.60 4.18
N SER A 17 21.77 -0.15 3.07
CA SER A 17 21.42 0.35 1.76
C SER A 17 20.11 1.10 1.92
N THR A 18 20.17 2.42 1.80
CA THR A 18 18.98 3.26 1.64
C THR A 18 18.21 2.64 0.48
N HIS A 19 17.10 1.96 0.79
CA HIS A 19 16.15 1.48 -0.19
C HIS A 19 15.69 2.72 -0.95
N GLY A 20 16.28 2.96 -2.13
CA GLY A 20 15.76 3.89 -3.11
C GLY A 20 14.50 3.27 -3.72
N ALA A 21 13.45 3.16 -2.91
CA ALA A 21 12.17 2.58 -3.29
C ALA A 21 11.28 3.71 -3.82
N GLY A 22 11.50 4.10 -5.07
CA GLY A 22 10.45 4.79 -5.83
C GLY A 22 9.42 3.75 -6.25
N GLY A 23 8.31 3.63 -5.52
CA GLY A 23 7.23 2.72 -5.88
C GLY A 23 6.26 2.39 -4.73
N ARG A 24 5.15 1.73 -5.06
CA ARG A 24 4.13 1.32 -4.08
C ARG A 24 4.64 0.20 -3.18
N ALA A 25 4.70 0.45 -1.88
CA ALA A 25 5.06 -0.57 -0.90
C ALA A 25 3.85 -1.45 -0.53
N ILE A 26 4.07 -2.76 -0.51
CA ILE A 26 3.17 -3.77 0.05
C ILE A 26 3.85 -4.35 1.30
N LEU A 27 3.26 -4.14 2.48
CA LEU A 27 3.71 -4.83 3.70
C LEU A 27 3.01 -6.18 3.81
N VAL A 28 3.78 -7.24 4.00
CA VAL A 28 3.27 -8.61 4.17
C VAL A 28 3.53 -9.05 5.61
N ILE A 29 2.46 -9.19 6.39
CA ILE A 29 2.51 -9.58 7.81
C ILE A 29 2.09 -11.06 7.91
N GLY A 30 3.00 -11.95 8.26
CA GLY A 30 2.72 -13.38 8.32
C GLY A 30 3.69 -14.14 9.21
N ASP A 31 3.29 -15.34 9.65
CA ASP A 31 4.08 -16.17 10.57
C ASP A 31 5.35 -16.74 9.90
N ASP A 32 5.37 -16.80 8.57
CA ASP A 32 6.49 -17.25 7.74
C ASP A 32 6.73 -16.31 6.54
N GLN A 33 7.77 -16.62 5.76
CA GLN A 33 8.20 -15.82 4.60
C GLN A 33 7.56 -16.28 3.28
N GLU A 34 6.73 -17.33 3.29
CA GLU A 34 6.25 -17.99 2.07
C GLU A 34 5.35 -17.04 1.28
N LEU A 35 4.43 -16.35 1.95
CA LEU A 35 3.53 -15.41 1.29
C LEU A 35 4.28 -14.22 0.65
N ALA A 36 5.23 -13.63 1.38
CA ALA A 36 6.02 -12.51 0.87
C ALA A 36 6.87 -12.93 -0.34
N THR A 37 7.50 -14.10 -0.26
CA THR A 37 8.31 -14.66 -1.35
C THR A 37 7.46 -14.94 -2.58
N ALA A 38 6.33 -15.63 -2.40
CA ALA A 38 5.42 -15.94 -3.51
C ALA A 38 4.86 -14.68 -4.18
N LEU A 39 4.60 -13.61 -3.41
CA LEU A 39 4.18 -12.32 -3.97
C LEU A 39 5.31 -11.63 -4.76
N ARG A 40 6.56 -11.67 -4.29
CA ARG A 40 7.72 -11.14 -5.04
C ARG A 40 7.93 -11.86 -6.36
N ASP A 41 7.75 -13.18 -6.37
CA ASP A 41 7.91 -13.98 -7.59
C ASP A 41 6.78 -13.74 -8.60
N ARG A 42 5.59 -13.38 -8.12
CA ARG A 42 4.39 -13.23 -8.94
C ARG A 42 4.19 -11.82 -9.49
N LEU A 43 4.49 -10.79 -8.69
CA LEU A 43 4.17 -9.40 -8.99
C LEU A 43 5.31 -8.70 -9.72
N ASP A 44 4.97 -7.76 -10.61
CA ASP A 44 5.97 -6.98 -11.31
C ASP A 44 6.61 -5.94 -10.37
N ARG A 45 7.92 -6.09 -10.15
CA ARG A 45 8.74 -5.18 -9.33
C ARG A 45 8.79 -3.74 -9.85
N ALA A 46 8.39 -3.52 -11.11
CA ALA A 46 8.25 -2.18 -11.66
C ALA A 46 7.08 -1.42 -10.99
N TYR A 47 6.06 -2.12 -10.48
CA TYR A 47 4.90 -1.51 -9.85
C TYR A 47 4.97 -1.51 -8.33
N VAL A 48 5.54 -2.54 -7.73
CA VAL A 48 5.45 -2.75 -6.27
C VAL A 48 6.76 -3.22 -5.65
N THR A 49 6.96 -2.82 -4.40
CA THR A 49 7.99 -3.37 -3.52
C THR A 49 7.31 -4.16 -2.40
N VAL A 50 7.65 -5.44 -2.25
CA VAL A 50 7.08 -6.32 -1.23
C VAL A 50 8.03 -6.43 -0.03
N LEU A 51 7.59 -5.85 1.10
CA LEU A 51 8.31 -5.86 2.37
C LEU A 51 7.69 -6.94 3.27
N GLU A 52 8.54 -7.79 3.83
CA GLU A 52 8.12 -8.81 4.78
C GLU A 52 8.19 -8.25 6.20
N VAL A 53 7.21 -8.60 7.02
CA VAL A 53 7.08 -8.16 8.40
C VAL A 53 6.69 -9.38 9.25
N ARG A 54 7.50 -9.70 10.27
CA ARG A 54 7.21 -10.82 11.17
C ARG A 54 6.22 -10.41 12.26
N PRO A 55 5.53 -11.38 12.88
CA PRO A 55 4.67 -11.09 14.01
C PRO A 55 5.50 -10.54 15.17
N GLY A 56 5.05 -9.43 15.76
CA GLY A 56 5.78 -8.68 16.78
C GLY A 56 6.64 -7.53 16.25
N GLU A 57 6.91 -7.46 14.94
CA GLU A 57 7.66 -6.37 14.29
C GLU A 57 6.72 -5.36 13.59
N GLU A 58 5.39 -5.55 13.68
CA GLU A 58 4.44 -4.84 12.83
C GLU A 58 4.36 -3.34 13.11
N ASP A 59 4.42 -2.91 14.38
CA ASP A 59 4.35 -1.47 14.70
C ASP A 59 5.57 -0.73 14.16
N GLU A 60 6.76 -1.30 14.35
CA GLU A 60 8.02 -0.73 13.87
C GLU A 60 8.04 -0.68 12.34
N ALA A 61 7.67 -1.78 11.67
CA ALA A 61 7.65 -1.83 10.21
C ALA A 61 6.65 -0.83 9.61
N VAL A 62 5.44 -0.73 10.18
CA VAL A 62 4.43 0.23 9.74
C VAL A 62 4.86 1.66 10.01
N ALA A 63 5.50 1.94 11.15
CA ALA A 63 6.01 3.26 11.49
C ALA A 63 7.17 3.70 10.60
N ALA A 64 8.04 2.76 10.19
CA ALA A 64 9.22 3.03 9.35
C ALA A 64 8.90 3.05 7.85
N CYS A 65 7.73 2.57 7.42
CA CYS A 65 7.38 2.49 6.00
C CYS A 65 7.14 3.88 5.40
N HIS A 66 8.09 4.32 4.59
CA HIS A 66 8.06 5.59 3.86
C HIS A 66 8.44 5.38 2.39
N PRO A 67 7.55 5.72 1.42
CA PRO A 67 6.19 6.24 1.61
C PRO A 67 5.28 5.26 2.38
N TRP A 68 4.19 5.78 2.96
CA TRP A 68 3.19 4.97 3.67
C TRP A 68 2.74 3.79 2.78
N PRO A 69 2.53 2.58 3.33
CA PRO A 69 2.19 1.43 2.51
C PRO A 69 0.93 1.68 1.71
N TRP A 70 1.00 1.32 0.42
CA TRP A 70 -0.15 1.35 -0.46
C TRP A 70 -1.10 0.18 -0.15
N MET A 71 -0.54 -0.95 0.27
CA MET A 71 -1.30 -2.13 0.67
C MET A 71 -0.65 -2.87 1.85
N VAL A 72 -1.48 -3.45 2.70
CA VAL A 72 -1.08 -4.43 3.71
C VAL A 72 -1.75 -5.77 3.41
N VAL A 73 -0.94 -6.82 3.37
CA VAL A 73 -1.38 -8.20 3.19
C VAL A 73 -1.04 -8.96 4.46
N GLY A 74 -2.04 -9.45 5.18
CA GLY A 74 -1.81 -10.29 6.36
C GLY A 74 -2.11 -11.76 6.12
N GLY A 75 -1.51 -12.64 6.91
CA GLY A 75 -1.84 -14.06 6.93
C GLY A 75 -1.75 -14.72 8.31
N THR A 76 -1.61 -13.92 9.37
CA THR A 76 -1.53 -14.40 10.75
C THR A 76 -2.88 -14.25 11.47
N ALA A 77 -3.07 -15.04 12.52
CA ALA A 77 -4.30 -15.05 13.33
C ALA A 77 -4.43 -13.83 14.25
N ARG A 78 -3.35 -13.06 14.46
CA ARG A 78 -3.30 -11.93 15.38
C ARG A 78 -2.58 -10.75 14.74
N ILE A 79 -3.06 -9.56 15.02
CA ILE A 79 -2.39 -8.31 14.67
C ILE A 79 -2.55 -7.36 15.86
N ILE A 80 -1.51 -6.57 16.14
CA ILE A 80 -1.54 -5.62 17.24
C ILE A 80 -2.53 -4.49 16.97
N ALA A 81 -3.27 -4.08 18.01
CA ALA A 81 -4.37 -3.11 17.88
C ALA A 81 -3.91 -1.75 17.34
N ASP A 82 -2.70 -1.31 17.69
CA ASP A 82 -2.14 -0.03 17.26
C ASP A 82 -1.90 -0.01 15.74
N VAL A 83 -1.46 -1.12 15.16
CA VAL A 83 -1.35 -1.23 13.70
C VAL A 83 -2.73 -1.15 13.06
N VAL A 84 -3.72 -1.85 13.60
CA VAL A 84 -5.10 -1.78 13.10
C VAL A 84 -5.64 -0.35 13.11
N ASP A 85 -5.43 0.40 14.21
CA ASP A 85 -5.82 1.80 14.32
C ASP A 85 -5.10 2.68 13.28
N ARG A 86 -3.79 2.48 13.07
CA ARG A 86 -3.04 3.19 12.02
C ARG A 86 -3.57 2.89 10.62
N LEU A 87 -3.88 1.62 10.31
CA LEU A 87 -4.47 1.23 9.02
C LEU A 87 -5.83 1.89 8.82
N GLY A 88 -6.66 2.01 9.86
CA GLY A 88 -7.94 2.72 9.80
C GLY A 88 -7.83 4.24 9.63
N ARG A 89 -6.63 4.82 9.77
CA ARG A 89 -6.39 6.28 9.68
C ARG A 89 -5.71 6.74 8.39
N ALA A 90 -5.43 5.82 7.48
CA ALA A 90 -4.71 6.09 6.24
C ALA A 90 -5.41 5.44 5.04
N PRO A 91 -5.33 6.03 3.84
CA PRO A 91 -5.89 5.45 2.63
C PRO A 91 -5.01 4.28 2.16
N VAL A 92 -5.19 3.12 2.78
CA VAL A 92 -4.42 1.89 2.52
C VAL A 92 -5.37 0.75 2.19
N LEU A 93 -4.99 -0.09 1.23
CA LEU A 93 -5.72 -1.33 0.93
C LEU A 93 -5.32 -2.42 1.90
N VAL A 94 -6.27 -3.23 2.36
CA VAL A 94 -5.98 -4.33 3.28
C VAL A 94 -6.54 -5.63 2.71
N ILE A 95 -5.67 -6.64 2.58
CA ILE A 95 -6.04 -8.00 2.20
C ILE A 95 -5.60 -8.93 3.32
N TRP A 96 -6.42 -9.91 3.69
CA TRP A 96 -6.08 -10.86 4.75
C TRP A 96 -6.33 -12.29 4.32
N GLN A 97 -5.31 -13.14 4.46
CA GLN A 97 -5.39 -14.57 4.22
C GLN A 97 -6.03 -15.28 5.41
N GLY A 98 -7.01 -16.14 5.15
CA GLY A 98 -7.63 -16.98 6.17
C GLY A 98 -8.63 -16.22 7.04
N ALA A 99 -8.64 -16.53 8.33
CA ALA A 99 -9.53 -15.90 9.29
C ALA A 99 -9.04 -14.48 9.62
N GLN A 100 -9.89 -13.49 9.40
CA GLN A 100 -9.60 -12.10 9.71
C GLN A 100 -9.59 -11.87 11.25
N PRO A 101 -8.52 -11.29 11.80
CA PRO A 101 -8.55 -10.73 13.15
C PRO A 101 -9.72 -9.76 13.32
N PRO A 102 -10.34 -9.70 14.51
CA PRO A 102 -11.34 -8.69 14.80
C PRO A 102 -10.74 -7.28 14.63
N CYS A 103 -11.60 -6.32 14.32
CA CYS A 103 -11.29 -4.89 14.22
C CYS A 103 -10.49 -4.43 12.99
N LEU A 104 -10.12 -5.33 12.05
CA LEU A 104 -9.57 -4.89 10.76
C LEU A 104 -10.50 -3.90 10.04
N PRO A 105 -9.96 -2.95 9.24
CA PRO A 105 -10.78 -2.00 8.50
C PRO A 105 -11.88 -2.69 7.69
N ALA A 106 -13.07 -2.09 7.62
CA ALA A 106 -14.25 -2.73 7.02
C ALA A 106 -14.10 -3.05 5.52
N HIS A 107 -13.17 -2.40 4.80
CA HIS A 107 -12.84 -2.75 3.40
C HIS A 107 -11.86 -3.91 3.25
N THR A 108 -11.43 -4.54 4.35
CA THR A 108 -10.47 -5.65 4.27
C THR A 108 -11.02 -6.79 3.42
N VAL A 109 -10.29 -7.12 2.36
CA VAL A 109 -10.64 -8.25 1.49
C VAL A 109 -10.13 -9.55 2.12
N ALA A 110 -11.04 -10.50 2.39
CA ALA A 110 -10.67 -11.83 2.86
C ALA A 110 -10.28 -12.73 1.68
N GLY A 111 -9.08 -13.29 1.71
CA GLY A 111 -8.58 -14.29 0.76
C GLY A 111 -8.47 -15.67 1.40
N ARG A 112 -8.95 -16.72 0.72
CA ARG A 112 -8.85 -18.11 1.21
C ARG A 112 -7.59 -18.84 0.72
N SER A 113 -6.90 -18.29 -0.25
CA SER A 113 -5.72 -18.90 -0.89
C SER A 113 -4.81 -17.83 -1.47
N PHE A 114 -3.53 -18.18 -1.66
CA PHE A 114 -2.55 -17.34 -2.36
C PHE A 114 -3.07 -16.84 -3.73
N ALA A 115 -3.66 -17.74 -4.53
CA ALA A 115 -4.19 -17.37 -5.85
C ALA A 115 -5.37 -16.37 -5.78
N HIS A 116 -6.10 -16.32 -4.67
CA HIS A 116 -7.09 -15.25 -4.47
C HIS A 116 -6.37 -13.93 -4.18
N ILE A 117 -5.43 -13.93 -3.23
CA ILE A 117 -4.68 -12.75 -2.82
C ILE A 117 -3.94 -12.13 -4.01
N ALA A 118 -3.17 -12.92 -4.75
CA ALA A 118 -2.44 -12.46 -5.93
C ALA A 118 -3.39 -11.81 -6.96
N ARG A 119 -4.53 -12.45 -7.27
CA ARG A 119 -5.52 -11.86 -8.19
C ARG A 119 -6.15 -10.58 -7.65
N SER A 120 -6.37 -10.46 -6.34
CA SER A 120 -6.87 -9.22 -5.74
C SER A 120 -5.85 -8.08 -5.85
N ILE A 121 -4.56 -8.38 -5.67
CA ILE A 121 -3.48 -7.40 -5.85
C ILE A 121 -3.36 -7.00 -7.31
N GLU A 122 -3.35 -7.97 -8.23
CA GLU A 122 -3.31 -7.72 -9.68
C GLU A 122 -4.51 -6.89 -10.15
N ALA A 123 -5.72 -7.19 -9.65
CA ALA A 123 -6.90 -6.39 -9.96
C ALA A 123 -6.80 -4.96 -9.41
N ALA A 124 -6.21 -4.78 -8.23
CA ALA A 124 -5.97 -3.44 -7.68
C ALA A 124 -4.94 -2.67 -8.51
N LEU A 125 -3.88 -3.34 -8.98
CA LEU A 125 -2.85 -2.76 -9.86
C LEU A 125 -3.40 -2.40 -11.25
N ALA A 126 -4.34 -3.19 -11.76
CA ALA A 126 -5.06 -2.92 -13.00
C ALA A 126 -6.27 -2.00 -12.81
N GLY A 127 -6.44 -1.39 -11.63
CA GLY A 127 -7.57 -0.53 -11.31
C GLY A 127 -7.65 0.68 -12.24
N GLU A 128 -8.85 0.96 -12.73
CA GLU A 128 -9.16 2.10 -13.59
C GLU A 128 -10.40 2.83 -13.07
N ALA A 129 -10.37 4.17 -13.10
CA ALA A 129 -11.56 4.98 -12.84
C ALA A 129 -11.57 6.22 -13.74
N ALA A 130 -12.59 6.34 -14.59
CA ALA A 130 -12.73 7.43 -15.56
C ALA A 130 -11.45 7.70 -16.38
N GLY A 131 -10.79 6.64 -16.84
CA GLY A 131 -9.53 6.70 -17.61
C GLY A 131 -8.26 6.96 -16.78
N MET A 132 -8.37 7.16 -15.46
CA MET A 132 -7.20 7.17 -14.58
C MET A 132 -6.70 5.75 -14.36
N THR A 133 -5.40 5.53 -14.48
CA THR A 133 -4.75 4.23 -14.25
C THR A 133 -3.51 4.39 -13.39
N LEU A 134 -3.12 3.33 -12.67
CA LEU A 134 -1.90 3.32 -11.88
C LEU A 134 -0.67 3.30 -12.78
N ASP A 135 0.24 4.25 -12.56
CA ASP A 135 1.50 4.32 -13.30
C ASP A 135 2.54 3.34 -12.72
N VAL A 136 3.58 3.04 -13.49
CA VAL A 136 4.74 2.26 -13.04
C VAL A 136 5.42 2.99 -11.87
N GLY A 137 5.80 2.27 -10.83
CA GLY A 137 6.32 2.85 -9.60
C GLY A 137 5.19 3.39 -8.71
N ASP A 138 4.96 4.70 -8.74
CA ASP A 138 3.97 5.42 -7.94
C ASP A 138 3.09 6.36 -8.78
N GLY A 139 2.05 6.95 -8.20
CA GLY A 139 1.20 7.93 -8.86
C GLY A 139 0.20 7.35 -9.86
N LEU A 140 -0.34 8.21 -10.72
CA LEU A 140 -1.42 7.89 -11.65
C LEU A 140 -1.13 8.52 -13.01
N SER A 141 -1.42 7.77 -14.06
CA SER A 141 -1.62 8.31 -15.39
C SER A 141 -3.05 8.85 -15.50
N MET A 142 -3.16 10.13 -15.80
CA MET A 142 -4.43 10.84 -15.98
C MET A 142 -4.89 10.74 -17.45
N PRO A 143 -6.20 10.89 -17.76
CA PRO A 143 -6.71 10.81 -19.13
C PRO A 143 -6.15 11.87 -20.09
N ASP A 144 -5.70 13.01 -19.55
CA ASP A 144 -5.03 14.07 -20.30
C ASP A 144 -3.54 13.76 -20.60
N GLY A 145 -3.05 12.58 -20.19
CA GLY A 145 -1.68 12.13 -20.33
C GLY A 145 -0.73 12.65 -19.24
N ALA A 146 -1.22 13.43 -18.27
CA ALA A 146 -0.40 13.92 -17.18
C ALA A 146 -0.17 12.84 -16.11
N HIS A 147 0.92 12.98 -15.37
CA HIS A 147 1.20 12.16 -14.19
C HIS A 147 0.78 12.90 -12.91
N ALA A 148 0.13 12.20 -11.98
CA ALA A 148 -0.28 12.74 -10.69
C ALA A 148 0.14 11.83 -9.52
N SER A 149 1.02 12.32 -8.65
CA SER A 149 1.41 11.61 -7.42
C SER A 149 0.44 11.96 -6.27
N CYS A 150 -0.46 11.02 -5.94
CA CYS A 150 -1.45 11.23 -4.89
C CYS A 150 -1.86 9.87 -4.27
N PRO A 151 -1.22 9.44 -3.17
CA PRO A 151 -1.47 8.12 -2.57
C PRO A 151 -2.95 7.88 -2.21
N ALA A 152 -3.65 8.93 -1.76
CA ALA A 152 -5.08 8.85 -1.45
C ALA A 152 -5.92 8.57 -2.70
N LEU A 153 -5.56 9.17 -3.84
CA LEU A 153 -6.26 8.92 -5.11
C LEU A 153 -5.87 7.55 -5.69
N GLU A 154 -4.60 7.14 -5.56
CA GLU A 154 -4.15 5.80 -5.95
C GLU A 154 -4.94 4.72 -5.24
N ALA A 155 -5.13 4.83 -3.92
CA ALA A 155 -5.95 3.89 -3.16
C ALA A 155 -7.41 3.86 -3.64
N LEU A 156 -7.97 5.03 -3.97
CA LEU A 156 -9.34 5.13 -4.48
C LEU A 156 -9.52 4.52 -5.88
N VAL A 157 -8.57 4.75 -6.80
CA VAL A 157 -8.58 4.15 -8.15
C VAL A 157 -8.39 2.64 -8.05
N ALA A 158 -7.44 2.18 -7.25
CA ALA A 158 -7.16 0.76 -7.04
C ALA A 158 -8.32 -0.01 -6.39
N SER A 159 -9.13 0.67 -5.58
CA SER A 159 -10.29 0.09 -4.91
C SER A 159 -11.58 0.23 -5.72
N HIS A 160 -11.63 1.08 -6.76
CA HIS A 160 -12.86 1.43 -7.46
C HIS A 160 -13.60 0.18 -8.00
N PRO A 161 -14.94 0.07 -7.82
CA PRO A 161 -15.87 1.03 -7.23
C PRO A 161 -16.07 0.92 -5.71
N ARG A 162 -15.24 0.13 -5.00
CA ARG A 162 -15.36 -0.10 -3.56
C ARG A 162 -14.77 1.05 -2.74
N PRO A 163 -15.36 1.38 -1.58
CA PRO A 163 -14.82 2.42 -0.71
C PRO A 163 -13.51 2.01 -0.04
N VAL A 164 -12.67 3.01 0.25
CA VAL A 164 -11.50 2.93 1.14
C VAL A 164 -11.86 3.61 2.45
N PHE A 165 -11.58 2.98 3.60
CA PHE A 165 -11.94 3.54 4.91
C PHE A 165 -10.75 4.25 5.52
N ALA A 166 -10.87 5.58 5.59
CA ALA A 166 -9.97 6.46 6.33
C ALA A 166 -10.72 7.77 6.65
N PRO A 167 -10.25 8.58 7.62
CA PRO A 167 -10.84 9.89 7.87
C PRO A 167 -10.91 10.75 6.61
N TRP A 168 -12.07 11.37 6.35
CA TRP A 168 -12.35 12.15 5.13
C TRP A 168 -11.23 13.14 4.75
N TRP A 169 -10.64 13.82 5.73
CA TRP A 169 -9.58 14.81 5.51
C TRP A 169 -8.32 14.24 4.83
N ARG A 170 -8.10 12.91 4.89
CA ARG A 170 -7.01 12.22 4.17
C ARG A 170 -7.20 12.24 2.65
N PHE A 171 -8.41 12.52 2.17
CA PHE A 171 -8.74 12.54 0.74
C PHE A 171 -8.80 13.96 0.15
N HIS A 172 -8.49 15.01 0.93
CA HIS A 172 -8.45 16.38 0.40
C HIS A 172 -7.44 16.56 -0.74
N SER A 173 -6.30 15.86 -0.69
CA SER A 173 -5.33 15.85 -1.79
C SER A 173 -5.91 15.22 -3.05
N ALA A 174 -6.67 14.13 -2.92
CA ALA A 174 -7.37 13.50 -4.04
C ALA A 174 -8.40 14.45 -4.66
N THR A 175 -9.22 15.13 -3.85
CA THR A 175 -10.17 16.13 -4.34
C THR A 175 -9.49 17.25 -5.12
N ARG A 176 -8.39 17.82 -4.59
CA ARG A 176 -7.63 18.87 -5.29
C ARG A 176 -7.00 18.37 -6.60
N THR A 177 -6.46 17.16 -6.59
CA THR A 177 -5.83 16.54 -7.76
C THR A 177 -6.88 16.33 -8.86
N LEU A 178 -8.02 15.74 -8.53
CA LEU A 178 -9.13 15.53 -9.48
C LEU A 178 -9.63 16.85 -10.07
N ALA A 179 -9.80 17.88 -9.24
CA ALA A 179 -10.22 19.21 -9.70
C ALA A 179 -9.18 19.87 -10.61
N ALA A 180 -7.88 19.74 -10.30
CA ALA A 180 -6.81 20.30 -11.12
C ALA A 180 -6.74 19.69 -12.53
N HIS A 181 -7.13 18.42 -12.67
CA HIS A 181 -7.21 17.71 -13.95
C HIS A 181 -8.61 17.71 -14.59
N GLY A 182 -9.57 18.46 -14.01
CA GLY A 182 -10.93 18.56 -14.57
C GLY A 182 -11.70 17.24 -14.61
N MET A 183 -11.42 16.32 -13.67
CA MET A 183 -12.00 14.98 -13.69
C MET A 183 -13.50 15.00 -13.36
N PRO A 184 -14.33 14.15 -14.01
CA PRO A 184 -15.77 14.06 -13.74
C PRO A 184 -16.09 13.26 -12.46
N LEU A 185 -15.09 12.92 -11.66
CA LEU A 185 -15.21 12.17 -10.41
C LEU A 185 -14.77 13.03 -9.22
N ARG A 186 -15.36 12.76 -8.06
CA ARG A 186 -14.91 13.29 -6.77
C ARG A 186 -14.89 12.19 -5.71
N PRO A 187 -14.03 12.28 -4.69
CA PRO A 187 -14.18 11.45 -3.51
C PRO A 187 -15.49 11.86 -2.80
N ALA A 188 -16.24 10.88 -2.30
CA ALA A 188 -17.40 11.12 -1.47
C ALA A 188 -17.43 10.15 -0.30
N GLN A 189 -17.79 10.66 0.87
CA GLN A 189 -18.00 9.84 2.06
C GLN A 189 -19.32 9.08 1.94
N LEU A 190 -19.24 7.76 2.04
CA LEU A 190 -20.37 6.84 2.10
C LEU A 190 -20.76 6.57 3.57
N SER A 191 -21.89 5.89 3.77
CA SER A 191 -22.29 5.39 5.08
C SER A 191 -21.18 4.49 5.69
N GLY A 192 -20.88 4.68 6.97
CA GLY A 192 -19.86 3.86 7.66
C GLY A 192 -18.41 4.36 7.54
N ALA A 193 -18.18 5.61 7.13
CA ALA A 193 -16.85 6.24 6.99
C ALA A 193 -15.98 5.75 5.82
N GLY A 194 -16.53 4.94 4.92
CA GLY A 194 -15.87 4.63 3.64
C GLY A 194 -15.88 5.83 2.70
N VAL A 195 -14.83 6.00 1.89
CA VAL A 195 -14.75 7.02 0.85
C VAL A 195 -14.58 6.34 -0.50
N ALA A 196 -15.38 6.71 -1.48
CA ALA A 196 -15.33 6.16 -2.85
C ALA A 196 -15.30 7.29 -3.89
N LEU A 197 -14.87 6.96 -5.11
CA LEU A 197 -15.05 7.84 -6.27
C LEU A 197 -16.49 7.76 -6.76
N VAL A 198 -17.14 8.92 -6.89
CA VAL A 198 -18.50 9.06 -7.42
C VAL A 198 -18.51 10.14 -8.50
N SER A 199 -19.48 10.09 -9.41
CA SER A 199 -19.68 11.14 -10.41
C SER A 199 -19.90 12.50 -9.74
N ALA A 200 -19.22 13.53 -10.25
CA ALA A 200 -19.37 14.90 -9.78
C ALA A 200 -20.73 15.51 -10.16
N GLU A 201 -21.36 15.00 -11.22
CA GLU A 201 -22.61 15.54 -11.82
C GLU A 201 -23.92 15.01 -11.20
N GLY A 202 -23.86 14.28 -10.07
CA GLY A 202 -25.05 13.60 -9.51
C GLY A 202 -25.20 13.72 -7.99
N GLY A 203 -25.23 14.96 -7.47
CA GLY A 203 -25.55 15.24 -6.06
C GLY A 203 -26.67 16.26 -5.92
#